data_AF-A0A7G8Z9D8-F1
#
_entry.id   AF-A0A7G8Z9D8-F1
#
_cell.length_a   1.000
_cell.length_b   1.000
_cell.length_c   1.000
_cell.angle_alpha   90.00
_cell.angle_beta   90.00
_cell.angle_gamma   90.00
#
_symmetry.space_group_name_H-M   'P 1'
#
loop_
_entity.id
_entity.type
_entity.pdbx_description
1 polymer ?
#
loop_
_entity_poly.entity_id
_entity_poly.type
_entity_poly.pdbx_seq_one_letter_code
_entity_poly.pdbx_strand_id
1 'polypeptide(L)'
;MVFSATMQNIQDPFHYGYYAINRKMWEMFGIWPEQKRSTRIWTQIIHVLLTISVVIPEVVYFVKIYNDLDLVAQSVPTFLVIIAAGIKFFTIGLNGEFFLQSFNHVRADWIKYGKSFAQETMHAYAYKGYQGTIMYASTIILFEKETLILFLNIKTALDMLSFIN
;
A
#
# COMPACT_ATOMS: atom_id res chain seq x y z
N MET A 1 3.14 -31.11 2.85
CA MET A 1 3.35 -30.91 1.40
C MET A 1 2.21 -31.44 0.52
N VAL A 2 1.24 -32.22 1.05
CA VAL A 2 0.12 -32.80 0.28
C VAL A 2 -1.13 -31.90 0.18
N PHE A 3 -1.23 -30.86 1.02
CA PHE A 3 -2.41 -29.96 1.07
C PHE A 3 -2.44 -28.86 -0.01
N SER A 4 -1.37 -28.73 -0.80
CA SER A 4 -1.23 -27.67 -1.83
C SER A 4 -1.74 -28.07 -3.21
N ALA A 5 -1.85 -29.37 -3.51
CA ALA A 5 -2.18 -29.85 -4.86
C ALA A 5 -3.70 -29.99 -5.09
N THR A 6 -4.49 -30.17 -4.03
CA THR A 6 -5.95 -30.36 -4.13
C THR A 6 -6.75 -29.07 -4.19
N MET A 7 -6.14 -27.89 -3.96
CA MET A 7 -6.83 -26.58 -4.09
C MET A 7 -6.82 -26.00 -5.51
N GLN A 8 -6.22 -26.69 -6.49
CA GLN A 8 -6.07 -26.17 -7.86
C GLN A 8 -7.37 -26.12 -8.69
N ASN A 9 -8.50 -26.62 -8.19
CA ASN A 9 -9.76 -26.69 -8.95
C ASN A 9 -10.88 -25.79 -8.41
N ILE A 10 -10.54 -24.86 -7.50
CA ILE A 10 -11.43 -23.78 -7.05
C ILE A 10 -10.69 -22.49 -7.39
N GLN A 11 -11.29 -21.61 -8.21
CA GLN A 11 -10.69 -20.32 -8.57
C GLN A 11 -10.25 -19.59 -7.29
N ASP A 12 -8.94 -19.43 -7.10
CA ASP A 12 -8.40 -18.75 -5.93
C ASP A 12 -8.92 -17.29 -5.93
N PRO A 13 -9.69 -16.87 -4.92
CA PRO A 13 -10.29 -15.53 -4.87
C PRO A 13 -9.24 -14.41 -4.86
N PHE A 14 -7.99 -14.71 -4.52
CA PHE A 14 -6.87 -13.78 -4.57
C PHE A 14 -6.19 -13.70 -5.94
N HIS A 15 -6.37 -14.69 -6.81
CA HIS A 15 -5.91 -14.63 -8.20
C HIS A 15 -6.92 -14.00 -9.15
N TYR A 16 -8.22 -14.20 -8.90
CA TYR A 16 -9.31 -13.71 -9.74
C TYR A 16 -10.42 -13.08 -8.89
N GLY A 17 -11.03 -11.99 -9.38
CA GLY A 17 -12.16 -11.32 -8.72
C GLY A 17 -11.74 -10.18 -7.77
N TYR A 18 -12.50 -10.00 -6.69
CA TYR A 18 -12.48 -8.80 -5.84
C TYR A 18 -11.16 -8.57 -5.09
N TYR A 19 -10.38 -9.62 -4.78
CA TYR A 19 -9.14 -9.47 -4.01
C TYR A 19 -7.89 -9.27 -4.87
N ALA A 20 -8.00 -9.40 -6.20
CA ALA A 20 -6.86 -9.36 -7.10
C ALA A 20 -6.11 -8.01 -7.05
N ILE A 21 -6.83 -6.89 -6.92
CA ILE A 21 -6.20 -5.57 -6.78
C ILE A 21 -5.44 -5.46 -5.47
N ASN A 22 -6.05 -5.87 -4.36
CA ASN A 22 -5.41 -5.82 -3.05
C ASN A 22 -4.13 -6.66 -3.03
N ARG A 23 -4.18 -7.87 -3.61
CA ARG A 23 -2.99 -8.71 -3.80
C ARG A 23 -1.89 -7.99 -4.59
N LYS A 24 -2.23 -7.41 -5.76
CA LYS A 24 -1.23 -6.71 -6.60
C LYS A 24 -0.58 -5.55 -5.84
N MET A 25 -1.33 -4.81 -5.05
CA MET A 25 -0.79 -3.74 -4.20
C MET A 25 0.19 -4.31 -3.17
N TRP A 26 -0.17 -5.39 -2.49
CA TRP A 26 0.71 -6.03 -1.51
C TRP A 26 1.97 -6.62 -2.14
N GLU A 27 1.89 -7.18 -3.34
CA GLU A 27 3.05 -7.65 -4.11
C GLU A 27 3.98 -6.50 -4.51
N MET A 28 3.42 -5.35 -4.89
CA MET A 28 4.18 -4.13 -5.23
C MET A 28 5.01 -3.63 -4.04
N PHE A 29 4.44 -3.67 -2.83
CA PHE A 29 5.15 -3.29 -1.60
C PHE A 29 6.04 -4.40 -1.02
N GLY A 30 6.06 -5.60 -1.61
CA GLY A 30 6.85 -6.70 -1.04
C GLY A 30 6.32 -7.21 0.30
N ILE A 31 5.03 -7.04 0.56
CA ILE A 31 4.39 -7.52 1.80
C ILE A 31 3.53 -8.76 1.56
N TRP A 32 3.33 -9.17 0.31
CA TRP A 32 2.59 -10.38 -0.02
C TRP A 32 3.34 -11.64 0.47
N PRO A 33 2.72 -12.49 1.32
CA PRO A 33 3.42 -13.60 1.96
C PRO A 33 3.84 -14.70 0.99
N GLU A 34 3.06 -14.96 -0.06
CA GLU A 34 3.35 -16.01 -1.05
C GLU A 34 4.31 -15.53 -2.17
N GLN A 35 4.81 -14.28 -2.10
CA GLN A 35 5.73 -13.73 -3.10
C GLN A 35 7.13 -14.36 -2.99
N LYS A 36 7.81 -14.53 -4.14
CA LYS A 36 9.20 -15.02 -4.17
C LYS A 36 10.08 -14.16 -3.25
N ARG A 37 10.83 -14.82 -2.36
CA ARG A 37 11.67 -14.15 -1.34
C ARG A 37 12.62 -13.10 -1.93
N SER A 38 13.23 -13.39 -3.08
CA SER A 38 14.12 -12.43 -3.76
C SER A 38 13.37 -11.18 -4.21
N THR A 39 12.26 -11.34 -4.93
CA THR A 39 11.41 -10.22 -5.38
C THR A 39 10.89 -9.42 -4.19
N ARG A 40 10.46 -10.11 -3.15
CA ARG A 40 9.96 -9.51 -1.90
C ARG A 40 11.01 -8.62 -1.22
N ILE A 41 12.25 -9.11 -1.08
CA ILE A 41 13.33 -8.34 -0.47
C ILE A 41 13.66 -7.12 -1.34
N TRP A 42 13.75 -7.29 -2.66
CA TRP A 42 14.03 -6.17 -3.57
C TRP A 42 12.96 -5.08 -3.52
N THR A 43 11.68 -5.45 -3.55
CA THR A 43 10.58 -4.48 -3.46
C THR A 43 10.54 -3.79 -2.11
N GLN A 44 10.82 -4.50 -1.01
CA GLN A 44 10.94 -3.89 0.32
C GLN A 44 12.10 -2.89 0.42
N ILE A 45 13.27 -3.23 -0.13
CA ILE A 45 14.43 -2.32 -0.16
C ILE A 45 14.10 -1.07 -0.96
N ILE A 46 13.53 -1.22 -2.16
CA ILE A 46 13.12 -0.09 -3.00
C ILE A 46 12.12 0.79 -2.26
N HIS A 47 11.12 0.19 -1.61
CA HIS A 47 10.12 0.95 -0.85
C HIS A 47 10.76 1.73 0.31
N VAL A 48 11.63 1.10 1.10
CA VAL A 48 12.35 1.77 2.19
C VAL A 48 13.21 2.93 1.69
N LEU A 49 13.93 2.75 0.57
CA LEU A 49 14.73 3.82 -0.03
C LEU A 49 13.85 5.00 -0.48
N LEU A 50 12.71 4.73 -1.10
CA LEU A 50 11.73 5.76 -1.48
C LEU A 50 11.19 6.48 -0.25
N THR A 51 10.83 5.75 0.81
CA THR A 51 10.36 6.36 2.06
C THR A 51 11.44 7.25 2.70
N ILE A 52 12.68 6.80 2.76
CA ILE A 52 13.80 7.59 3.29
C ILE A 52 13.98 8.89 2.49
N SER A 53 13.81 8.84 1.16
CA SER A 53 13.93 10.01 0.29
C SER A 53 12.89 11.10 0.59
N VAL A 54 11.73 10.72 1.16
CA VAL A 54 10.67 11.65 1.59
C VAL A 54 10.87 12.09 3.04
N VAL A 55 11.25 11.16 3.93
CA VAL A 55 11.45 11.44 5.36
C VAL A 55 12.57 12.45 5.59
N ILE A 56 13.69 12.37 4.84
CA ILE A 56 14.83 13.27 5.04
C ILE A 56 14.43 14.75 4.81
N PRO A 57 13.83 15.14 3.67
CA PRO A 57 13.32 16.50 3.46
C PRO A 57 12.35 16.96 4.55
N GLU A 58 11.46 16.08 5.00
CA GLU A 58 10.45 16.42 6.00
C GLU A 58 11.07 16.69 7.38
N VAL A 59 12.05 15.89 7.79
CA VAL A 59 12.83 16.14 9.01
C VAL A 59 13.63 17.44 8.89
N VAL A 60 14.27 17.69 7.75
CA VAL A 60 15.00 18.95 7.52
C VAL A 60 14.06 20.16 7.58
N TYR A 61 12.86 20.03 7.01
CA TYR A 61 11.84 21.07 7.07
C TYR A 61 11.38 21.30 8.52
N PHE A 62 11.11 20.23 9.26
CA PHE A 62 10.71 20.31 10.67
C PHE A 62 11.76 21.03 11.54
N VAL A 63 13.05 20.72 11.33
CA VAL A 63 14.16 21.40 12.02
C VAL A 63 14.30 22.87 11.63
N LYS A 64 13.84 23.28 10.45
CA LYS A 64 13.85 24.71 10.06
C LYS A 64 12.70 25.50 10.69
N ILE A 65 11.54 24.88 10.84
CA ILE A 65 10.32 25.54 11.32
C ILE A 65 10.08 25.40 12.82
N TYR A 66 10.92 24.69 13.57
CA TYR A 66 10.66 24.32 14.97
C TYR A 66 10.32 25.50 15.93
N ASN A 67 10.77 26.71 15.60
CA ASN A 67 10.48 27.92 16.39
C ASN A 67 9.10 28.53 16.08
N ASP A 68 8.46 28.12 14.98
CA ASP A 68 7.14 28.56 14.57
C ASP A 68 6.13 27.43 14.85
N LEU A 69 5.45 27.55 15.99
CA LEU A 69 4.51 26.53 16.45
C LEU A 69 3.31 26.35 15.51
N ASP A 70 2.92 27.39 14.77
CA ASP A 70 1.80 27.31 13.82
C ASP A 70 2.18 26.46 12.60
N LEU A 71 3.38 26.67 12.06
CA LEU A 71 3.92 25.87 10.96
C LEU A 71 4.21 24.42 11.39
N VAL A 72 4.72 24.23 12.61
CA VAL A 72 4.92 22.90 13.18
C VAL A 72 3.59 22.15 13.29
N ALA A 73 2.56 22.78 13.84
CA ALA A 73 1.24 22.17 14.01
C ALA A 73 0.63 21.72 12.67
N GLN A 74 0.85 22.49 11.59
CA GLN A 74 0.41 22.12 10.23
C GLN A 74 1.19 20.92 9.66
N SER A 75 2.43 20.72 10.07
CA SER A 75 3.33 19.68 9.53
C SER A 75 3.24 18.34 10.26
N VAL A 76 2.84 18.36 11.54
CA VAL A 76 2.71 17.16 12.39
C VAL A 76 1.81 16.06 11.79
N PRO A 77 0.64 16.36 11.21
CA PRO A 77 -0.23 15.32 10.63
C PRO A 77 0.47 14.49 9.55
N THR A 78 1.22 15.14 8.65
CA THR A 78 1.96 14.47 7.58
C THR A 78 3.01 13.52 8.16
N PHE A 79 3.76 14.00 9.15
CA PHE A 79 4.79 13.22 9.82
C PHE A 79 4.21 11.98 10.53
N LEU A 80 3.07 12.14 11.21
CA LEU A 80 2.35 11.04 11.86
C LEU A 80 1.86 9.99 10.86
N VAL A 81 1.39 10.42 9.68
CA VAL A 81 0.97 9.50 8.61
C VAL A 81 2.15 8.64 8.15
N ILE A 82 3.32 9.23 7.97
CA ILE A 82 4.53 8.48 7.55
C ILE A 82 4.96 7.47 8.60
N ILE A 83 4.97 7.87 9.88
CA ILE A 83 5.28 6.95 10.98
C ILE A 83 4.26 5.80 11.02
N ALA A 84 2.97 6.10 10.96
CA ALA A 84 1.91 5.09 10.99
C ALA A 84 2.01 4.12 9.80
N ALA A 85 2.30 4.63 8.60
CA ALA A 85 2.52 3.82 7.42
C ALA A 85 3.75 2.92 7.58
N GLY A 86 4.86 3.45 8.10
CA GLY A 86 6.07 2.69 8.39
C GLY A 86 5.82 1.56 9.40
N ILE A 87 5.15 1.85 10.51
CA ILE A 87 4.77 0.84 11.51
C ILE A 87 3.95 -0.27 10.86
N LYS A 88 2.93 0.07 10.06
CA LYS A 88 2.10 -0.92 9.35
C LYS A 88 2.95 -1.76 8.40
N PHE A 89 3.81 -1.13 7.61
CA PHE A 89 4.68 -1.80 6.65
C PHE A 89 5.58 -2.83 7.34
N PHE A 90 6.28 -2.44 8.40
CA PHE A 90 7.13 -3.37 9.16
C PHE A 90 6.32 -4.43 9.88
N THR A 91 5.16 -4.08 10.46
CA THR A 91 4.29 -5.05 11.13
C THR A 91 3.83 -6.14 10.17
N ILE A 92 3.36 -5.77 8.97
CA ILE A 92 2.91 -6.74 7.96
C ILE A 92 4.11 -7.53 7.42
N GLY A 93 5.23 -6.85 7.16
CA GLY A 93 6.46 -7.49 6.68
C GLY A 93 7.02 -8.54 7.64
N LEU A 94 7.01 -8.26 8.94
CA LEU A 94 7.52 -9.17 9.98
C LEU A 94 6.51 -10.28 10.34
N ASN A 95 5.21 -9.98 10.31
CA ASN A 95 4.14 -10.92 10.65
C ASN A 95 3.52 -11.61 9.43
N GLY A 96 4.30 -11.84 8.37
CA GLY A 96 3.79 -12.42 7.11
C GLY A 96 3.05 -13.75 7.29
N GLU A 97 3.49 -14.59 8.24
CA GLU A 97 2.83 -15.86 8.57
C GLU A 97 1.40 -15.68 9.11
N PHE A 98 1.18 -14.67 9.96
CA PHE A 98 -0.15 -14.37 10.49
C PHE A 98 -1.13 -13.97 9.36
N PHE A 99 -0.66 -13.14 8.42
CA PHE A 99 -1.45 -12.75 7.26
C PHE A 99 -1.68 -13.92 6.30
N LEU A 100 -0.68 -14.79 6.12
CA LEU A 100 -0.84 -16.02 5.33
C LEU A 100 -1.91 -16.94 5.91
N GLN A 101 -1.92 -17.15 7.23
CA GLN A 101 -2.99 -17.91 7.91
C GLN A 101 -4.36 -17.29 7.69
N SER A 102 -4.46 -15.96 7.79
CA SER A 102 -5.69 -15.21 7.55
C SER A 102 -6.19 -15.40 6.11
N PHE A 103 -5.32 -15.32 5.11
CA PHE A 103 -5.68 -15.57 3.71
C PHE A 103 -6.11 -17.01 3.46
N ASN A 104 -5.45 -17.98 4.10
CA ASN A 104 -5.86 -19.38 4.04
C ASN A 104 -7.24 -19.62 4.65
N HIS A 105 -7.59 -18.92 5.73
CA HIS A 105 -8.95 -18.95 6.29
C HIS A 105 -9.98 -18.41 5.30
N VAL A 106 -9.72 -17.24 4.70
CA VAL A 106 -10.59 -16.69 3.66
C VAL A 106 -10.78 -17.70 2.53
N ARG A 107 -9.70 -18.30 2.03
CA ARG A 107 -9.76 -19.33 0.98
C ARG A 107 -10.60 -20.53 1.42
N ALA A 108 -10.41 -21.02 2.65
CA ALA A 108 -11.20 -22.12 3.20
C ALA A 108 -12.70 -21.79 3.30
N ASP A 109 -13.05 -20.55 3.70
CA ASP A 109 -14.43 -20.10 3.78
C ASP A 109 -15.08 -20.02 2.40
N TRP A 110 -14.36 -19.51 1.38
CA TRP A 110 -14.84 -19.50 -0.01
C TRP A 110 -15.14 -20.92 -0.52
N ILE A 111 -14.31 -21.89 -0.17
CA ILE A 111 -14.52 -23.31 -0.52
C ILE A 111 -15.74 -23.87 0.23
N LYS A 112 -15.82 -23.63 1.53
CA LYS A 112 -16.86 -24.17 2.41
C LYS A 112 -18.25 -23.65 2.06
N TYR A 113 -18.36 -22.34 1.76
CA TYR A 113 -19.64 -21.66 1.56
C TYR A 113 -19.97 -21.40 0.09
N GLY A 114 -19.09 -21.76 -0.86
CA GLY A 114 -19.22 -21.47 -2.30
C GLY A 114 -20.40 -22.13 -3.04
N LYS A 115 -21.27 -22.88 -2.35
CA LYS A 115 -22.55 -23.40 -2.88
C LYS A 115 -23.73 -23.12 -1.95
N SER A 116 -23.53 -22.33 -0.92
CA SER A 116 -24.52 -22.03 0.12
C SER A 116 -25.15 -20.65 -0.09
N PHE A 117 -26.27 -20.39 0.57
CA PHE A 117 -26.87 -19.04 0.61
C PHE A 117 -25.88 -17.97 1.12
N ALA A 118 -24.91 -18.35 1.95
CA ALA A 118 -23.88 -17.43 2.44
C ALA A 118 -22.93 -16.94 1.31
N GLN A 119 -22.92 -17.59 0.14
CA GLN A 119 -22.11 -17.18 -1.01
C GLN A 119 -22.45 -15.76 -1.49
N GLU A 120 -23.74 -15.42 -1.56
CA GLU A 120 -24.19 -14.09 -1.99
C GLU A 120 -23.69 -13.01 -1.02
N THR A 121 -23.75 -13.30 0.28
CA THR A 121 -23.24 -12.41 1.33
C THR A 121 -21.72 -12.24 1.21
N MET A 122 -20.96 -13.33 1.00
CA MET A 122 -19.52 -13.25 0.80
C MET A 122 -19.15 -12.38 -0.42
N HIS A 123 -19.85 -12.53 -1.55
CA HIS A 123 -19.64 -11.67 -2.72
C HIS A 123 -19.98 -10.21 -2.42
N ALA A 124 -21.06 -9.92 -1.70
CA ALA A 124 -21.45 -8.56 -1.34
C ALA A 124 -20.37 -7.86 -0.48
N TYR A 125 -19.83 -8.53 0.54
CA TYR A 125 -18.76 -7.97 1.36
C TYR A 125 -17.43 -7.87 0.61
N ALA A 126 -17.09 -8.86 -0.19
CA ALA A 126 -15.88 -8.81 -1.03
C ALA A 126 -15.94 -7.67 -2.04
N TYR A 127 -17.10 -7.43 -2.67
CA TYR A 127 -17.32 -6.31 -3.57
C TYR A 127 -17.19 -4.96 -2.86
N LYS A 128 -17.80 -4.81 -1.67
CA LYS A 128 -17.63 -3.59 -0.86
C LYS A 128 -16.15 -3.33 -0.51
N GLY A 129 -15.41 -4.37 -0.12
CA GLY A 129 -13.97 -4.27 0.16
C GLY A 129 -13.16 -3.88 -1.07
N TYR A 130 -13.52 -4.42 -2.24
CA TYR A 130 -12.93 -4.05 -3.53
C TYR A 130 -13.19 -2.58 -3.88
N GLN A 131 -14.43 -2.10 -3.74
CA GLN A 131 -14.74 -0.68 -3.93
C GLN A 131 -13.94 0.22 -2.98
N GLY A 132 -13.84 -0.16 -1.71
CA GLY A 132 -13.00 0.54 -0.73
C GLY A 132 -11.54 0.62 -1.16
N THR A 133 -10.97 -0.50 -1.62
CA THR A 133 -9.60 -0.56 -2.14
C THR A 133 -9.40 0.36 -3.34
N ILE A 134 -10.35 0.37 -4.29
CA ILE A 134 -10.28 1.25 -5.46
C ILE A 134 -10.36 2.72 -5.06
N MET A 135 -11.30 3.09 -4.19
CA MET A 135 -11.44 4.48 -3.75
C MET A 135 -10.15 4.94 -3.07
N TYR A 136 -9.59 4.14 -2.15
CA TYR A 136 -8.33 4.45 -1.48
C TYR A 136 -7.14 4.56 -2.44
N ALA A 137 -7.03 3.64 -3.40
CA ALA A 137 -5.97 3.70 -4.39
C ALA A 137 -6.09 4.93 -5.31
N SER A 138 -7.32 5.28 -5.70
CA SER A 138 -7.55 6.47 -6.52
C SER A 138 -7.20 7.75 -5.78
N THR A 139 -7.48 7.86 -4.48
CA THR A 139 -7.15 9.06 -3.71
C THR A 139 -5.63 9.23 -3.57
N ILE A 140 -4.90 8.13 -3.33
CA ILE A 140 -3.43 8.18 -3.30
C ILE A 140 -2.87 8.63 -4.65
N ILE A 141 -3.30 7.99 -5.75
CA ILE A 141 -2.77 8.30 -7.09
C ILE A 141 -3.08 9.76 -7.49
N LEU A 142 -4.28 10.25 -7.18
CA LEU A 142 -4.66 11.63 -7.46
C LEU A 142 -3.82 12.62 -6.63
N PHE A 143 -3.60 12.33 -5.35
CA PHE A 143 -2.79 13.18 -4.47
C PHE A 143 -1.31 13.22 -4.91
N GLU A 144 -0.71 12.07 -5.21
CA GLU A 144 0.65 11.98 -5.72
C GLU A 144 0.82 12.77 -7.04
N LYS A 145 -0.18 12.70 -7.93
CA LYS A 145 -0.16 13.43 -9.21
C LYS A 145 -0.13 14.95 -9.01
N GLU A 146 -0.95 15.50 -8.12
CA GLU A 146 -0.99 16.94 -7.84
C GLU A 146 0.36 17.44 -7.29
N THR A 147 0.97 16.69 -6.38
CA THR A 147 2.31 17.03 -5.84
C THR A 147 3.40 16.98 -6.92
N LEU A 148 3.37 16.02 -7.84
CA LEU A 148 4.28 15.91 -8.97
C LEU A 148 4.15 17.09 -9.95
N ILE A 149 2.91 17.51 -10.26
CA ILE A 149 2.64 18.65 -11.14
C ILE A 149 3.18 19.94 -10.51
N LEU A 150 2.95 20.16 -9.22
CA LEU A 150 3.49 21.32 -8.49
C LEU A 150 5.03 21.33 -8.51
N PHE A 151 5.66 20.17 -8.30
CA PHE A 151 7.12 20.05 -8.33
C PHE A 151 7.72 20.33 -9.71
N LEU A 152 7.09 19.83 -10.79
CA LEU A 152 7.50 20.09 -12.16
C LEU A 152 7.30 21.56 -12.55
N ASN A 153 6.21 22.20 -12.10
CA ASN A 153 5.94 23.61 -12.37
C ASN A 153 6.95 24.54 -11.67
N ILE A 154 7.32 24.25 -10.42
CA ILE A 154 8.34 25.02 -9.69
C ILE A 154 9.70 24.89 -10.38
N LYS A 155 10.09 23.67 -10.78
CA LYS A 155 11.33 23.46 -11.54
C LYS A 155 11.33 24.24 -12.85
N THR A 156 10.22 24.21 -13.60
CA THR A 156 10.09 24.94 -14.87
C THR A 156 10.18 26.46 -14.68
N ALA A 157 9.58 26.99 -13.60
CA ALA A 157 9.68 28.41 -13.25
C ALA A 157 11.11 28.82 -12.84
N LEU A 158 11.82 27.98 -12.07
CA LEU A 158 13.22 28.19 -11.71
C LEU A 158 14.15 28.13 -12.93
N ASP A 159 13.92 27.17 -13.84
CA ASP A 159 14.67 27.03 -15.09
C ASP A 159 14.48 28.28 -15.98
N MET A 160 13.26 28.84 -16.06
CA MET A 160 13.00 30.09 -16.79
C MET A 160 13.67 31.33 -16.15
N LEU A 161 13.65 31.45 -14.82
CA LEU A 161 14.33 32.55 -14.13
C LEU A 161 15.86 32.48 -14.27
N SER A 162 16.43 31.29 -14.37
CA SER A 162 17.86 31.09 -14.60
C SER A 162 18.31 31.41 -16.04
N PHE A 163 17.38 31.44 -17.00
CA PHE A 163 17.65 31.79 -18.39
C PHE A 163 17.55 33.30 -18.66
N ILE A 164 16.88 34.04 -17.77
CA ILE A 164 16.66 35.49 -17.88
C ILE A 164 17.78 36.30 -17.18
N ASN A 165 18.57 35.65 -16.30
CA ASN A 165 19.77 36.23 -15.67
C ASN A 165 21.04 35.77 -16.39
#